data_AF-A0A4V2RYD9-F1
#
_entry.id   AF-A0A4V2RYD9-F1
#
_cell.length_a   1.000
_cell.length_b   1.000
_cell.length_c   1.000
_cell.angle_alpha   90.00
_cell.angle_beta   90.00
_cell.angle_gamma   90.00
#
_symmetry.space_group_name_H-M   'P 1'
#
loop_
_entity.id
_entity.type
_entity.pdbx_description
1 polymer ?
#
loop_
_entity_poly.entity_id
_entity_poly.type
_entity_poly.pdbx_seq_one_letter_code
_entity_poly.pdbx_strand_id
1 'polypeptide(L)'
;MEFFVWGRDRAGGYEIKVSLNEEHWAFMDGYGKQLIARGPTLTGHDDDAETTGSLHIVDLPDEDAVRAFAFEEPYYRAGAFESVDIYRFHNRSGRTMWDFSDAVADYHRYLVITTDTSAATPSPHFIVYGDLRTLDGQTQVGQAALLEAPTPEAAANLLPGTPEVHPWTFGGRR
;
A
#
# COMPACT_ATOMS: atom_id res chain seq x y z
N MET A 1 -11.43 -2.43 -12.07
CA MET A 1 -10.00 -2.50 -12.41
C MET A 1 -9.19 -2.15 -11.18
N GLU A 2 -8.10 -2.85 -10.92
CA GLU A 2 -7.34 -2.66 -9.67
C GLU A 2 -6.27 -1.57 -9.83
N PHE A 3 -6.10 -0.79 -8.78
CA PHE A 3 -5.13 0.30 -8.71
C PHE A 3 -4.33 0.24 -7.43
N PHE A 4 -3.05 0.60 -7.54
CA PHE A 4 -2.15 0.82 -6.42
C PHE A 4 -2.02 2.34 -6.24
N VAL A 5 -2.38 2.84 -5.05
CA VAL A 5 -2.33 4.26 -4.68
C VAL A 5 -1.50 4.40 -3.42
N TRP A 6 -0.39 5.13 -3.51
CA TRP A 6 0.49 5.35 -2.37
C TRP A 6 0.80 6.84 -2.20
N GLY A 7 0.23 7.44 -1.15
CA GLY A 7 0.59 8.78 -0.70
C GLY A 7 1.79 8.72 0.24
N ARG A 8 2.89 9.40 -0.11
CA ARG A 8 4.04 9.55 0.77
C ARG A 8 3.87 10.83 1.57
N ASP A 9 3.94 10.73 2.89
CA ASP A 9 3.76 11.88 3.77
C ASP A 9 4.89 12.89 3.54
N ARG A 10 4.57 14.18 3.55
CA ARG A 10 5.61 15.21 3.66
C ARG A 10 6.09 15.35 5.11
N ALA A 11 7.16 16.12 5.32
CA ALA A 11 7.52 16.57 6.66
C ALA A 11 6.33 17.29 7.34
N GLY A 12 5.98 16.86 8.56
CA GLY A 12 4.81 17.33 9.30
C GLY A 12 3.47 16.78 8.81
N GLY A 13 3.47 15.77 7.93
CA GLY A 13 2.26 15.13 7.41
C GLY A 13 1.57 14.23 8.44
N TYR A 14 2.34 13.61 9.34
CA TYR A 14 1.83 12.75 10.40
C TYR A 14 0.83 13.49 11.30
N GLU A 15 1.16 14.68 11.78
CA GLU A 15 0.31 15.47 12.67
C GLU A 15 -0.99 15.90 12.00
N ILE A 16 -0.94 16.20 10.69
CA ILE A 16 -2.14 16.47 9.89
C ILE A 16 -3.04 15.24 9.85
N LYS A 17 -2.46 14.06 9.60
CA LYS A 17 -3.21 12.80 9.51
C LYS A 17 -3.85 12.44 10.85
N VAL A 18 -3.11 12.59 11.96
CA VAL A 18 -3.64 12.36 13.30
C VAL A 18 -4.90 13.20 13.56
N SER A 19 -4.90 14.47 13.12
CA SER A 19 -6.06 15.37 13.28
C SER A 19 -7.26 15.04 12.39
N LEU A 20 -7.11 14.16 11.39
CA LEU A 20 -8.11 13.87 10.35
C LEU A 20 -8.43 12.37 10.22
N ASN A 21 -8.00 11.55 11.17
CA ASN A 21 -8.16 10.08 11.10
C ASN A 21 -9.63 9.67 10.90
N GLU A 22 -10.56 10.29 11.62
CA GLU A 22 -11.98 9.96 11.52
C GLU A 22 -12.57 10.33 10.15
N GLU A 23 -12.25 11.51 9.63
CA GLU A 23 -12.69 11.91 8.29
C GLU A 23 -12.11 10.97 7.23
N HIS A 24 -10.83 10.63 7.35
CA HIS A 24 -10.17 9.69 6.44
C HIS A 24 -10.83 8.30 6.50
N TRP A 25 -11.12 7.78 7.69
CA TRP A 25 -11.82 6.51 7.84
C TRP A 25 -13.24 6.55 7.28
N ALA A 26 -13.98 7.63 7.54
CA ALA A 26 -15.33 7.81 6.99
C ALA A 26 -15.32 7.85 5.46
N PHE A 27 -14.31 8.49 4.85
CA PHE A 27 -14.10 8.44 3.40
C PHE A 27 -13.81 7.01 2.93
N MET A 28 -12.90 6.30 3.60
CA MET A 28 -12.52 4.92 3.22
C MET A 28 -13.63 3.89 3.41
N ASP A 29 -14.57 4.10 4.35
CA ASP A 29 -15.76 3.26 4.51
C ASP A 29 -16.62 3.24 3.23
N GLY A 30 -16.63 4.34 2.46
CA GLY A 30 -17.31 4.41 1.15
C GLY A 30 -16.75 3.44 0.11
N TYR A 31 -15.52 2.97 0.29
CA TYR A 31 -14.80 2.06 -0.61
C TYR A 31 -14.60 0.66 -0.03
N GLY A 32 -15.24 0.33 1.10
CA GLY A 32 -14.99 -0.92 1.83
C GLY A 32 -15.12 -2.19 1.02
N LYS A 33 -16.01 -2.23 0.00
CA LYS A 33 -16.19 -3.38 -0.89
C LYS A 33 -15.17 -3.45 -2.03
N GLN A 34 -14.55 -2.33 -2.35
CA GLN A 34 -13.63 -2.14 -3.46
C GLN A 34 -12.17 -2.28 -3.01
N LEU A 35 -11.89 -1.96 -1.75
CA LEU A 35 -10.56 -2.11 -1.19
C LEU A 35 -10.14 -3.59 -1.28
N ILE A 36 -8.88 -3.80 -1.67
CA ILE A 36 -8.19 -5.09 -1.70
C ILE A 36 -7.17 -5.12 -0.57
N ALA A 37 -6.46 -4.01 -0.35
CA ALA A 37 -5.58 -3.83 0.79
C ALA A 37 -5.52 -2.36 1.18
N ARG A 38 -5.24 -2.08 2.45
CA ARG A 38 -4.98 -0.73 2.94
C ARG A 38 -4.09 -0.71 4.17
N GLY A 39 -3.34 0.36 4.35
CA GLY A 39 -2.60 0.58 5.59
C GLY A 39 -1.53 1.67 5.48
N PRO A 40 -1.10 2.23 6.62
CA PRO A 40 -0.03 3.21 6.63
C PRO A 40 1.32 2.53 6.43
N THR A 41 2.23 3.20 5.74
CA THR A 41 3.66 2.96 5.95
C THR A 41 4.10 3.67 7.23
N LEU A 42 5.13 3.18 7.90
CA LEU A 42 5.53 3.61 9.24
C LEU A 42 7.02 3.93 9.31
N THR A 43 7.44 4.62 10.37
CA THR A 43 8.86 4.79 10.72
C THR A 43 9.49 3.50 11.26
N GLY A 44 8.67 2.60 11.82
CA GLY A 44 9.10 1.34 12.44
C GLY A 44 7.93 0.44 12.83
N HIS A 45 8.20 -0.55 13.68
CA HIS A 45 7.20 -1.50 14.21
C HIS A 45 7.03 -1.40 15.74
N ASP A 46 7.63 -0.39 16.36
CA ASP A 46 7.45 -0.09 17.78
C ASP A 46 6.16 0.72 18.04
N ASP A 47 5.85 0.92 19.32
CA ASP A 47 4.62 1.59 19.76
C ASP A 47 4.62 3.11 19.47
N ASP A 48 5.79 3.70 19.26
CA ASP A 48 5.97 5.12 18.97
C ASP A 48 6.04 5.40 17.44
N ALA A 49 5.78 4.38 16.62
CA ALA A 49 5.89 4.48 15.18
C ALA A 49 4.87 5.46 14.58
N GLU A 50 5.38 6.48 13.89
CA GLU A 50 4.58 7.47 13.16
C GLU A 50 4.30 6.99 11.73
N THR A 51 3.21 7.46 11.14
CA THR A 51 2.94 7.15 9.74
C THR A 51 3.87 7.95 8.83
N THR A 52 4.38 7.31 7.79
CA THR A 52 5.20 7.92 6.72
C THR A 52 4.47 7.94 5.37
N GLY A 53 3.26 7.40 5.32
CA GLY A 53 2.47 7.32 4.10
C GLY A 53 1.15 6.61 4.31
N SER A 54 0.40 6.47 3.22
CA SER A 54 -0.87 5.74 3.17
C SER A 54 -0.97 4.96 1.87
N LEU A 55 -1.08 3.63 1.99
CA LEU A 55 -1.21 2.72 0.86
C LEU A 55 -2.64 2.21 0.76
N HIS A 56 -3.17 2.20 -0.47
CA HIS A 56 -4.40 1.53 -0.84
C HIS A 56 -4.23 0.74 -2.13
N ILE A 57 -4.71 -0.50 -2.13
CA ILE A 57 -4.97 -1.27 -3.34
C ILE A 57 -6.49 -1.37 -3.46
N VAL A 58 -7.06 -0.91 -4.57
CA VAL A 58 -8.51 -0.70 -4.71
C VAL A 58 -9.01 -1.05 -6.11
N ASP A 59 -10.17 -1.71 -6.19
CA ASP A 59 -10.87 -2.06 -7.42
C ASP A 59 -11.91 -0.98 -7.80
N LEU A 60 -11.59 -0.18 -8.83
CA LEU A 60 -12.40 0.96 -9.29
C LEU A 60 -12.74 0.85 -10.78
N PRO A 61 -13.84 1.48 -11.23
CA PRO A 61 -14.34 1.28 -12.60
C PRO A 61 -13.44 1.87 -13.68
N ASP A 62 -12.68 2.93 -13.40
CA ASP A 62 -11.88 3.68 -14.39
C ASP A 62 -10.81 4.58 -13.74
N GLU A 63 -10.04 5.28 -14.58
CA GLU A 63 -8.99 6.19 -14.13
C GLU A 63 -9.51 7.45 -13.44
N ASP A 64 -10.70 7.92 -13.80
CA ASP A 64 -11.27 9.12 -13.17
C ASP A 64 -11.71 8.79 -11.74
N ALA A 65 -12.25 7.59 -11.52
CA ALA A 65 -12.58 7.08 -10.20
C ALA A 65 -11.35 6.94 -9.29
N VAL A 66 -10.21 6.45 -9.79
CA VAL A 66 -8.99 6.38 -8.96
C VAL A 66 -8.39 7.75 -8.69
N ARG A 67 -8.48 8.70 -9.63
CA ARG A 67 -8.06 10.09 -9.39
C ARG A 67 -8.92 10.74 -8.31
N ALA A 68 -10.24 10.55 -8.35
CA ALA A 68 -11.14 11.01 -7.30
C ALA A 68 -10.78 10.37 -5.96
N PHE A 69 -10.60 9.04 -5.92
CA PHE A 69 -10.17 8.32 -4.72
C PHE A 69 -8.87 8.88 -4.12
N ALA A 70 -7.87 9.16 -4.96
CA ALA A 70 -6.54 9.60 -4.52
C ALA A 70 -6.51 11.07 -4.08
N PHE A 71 -7.32 11.94 -4.71
CA PHE A 71 -7.20 13.40 -4.56
C PHE A 71 -8.37 14.06 -3.83
N GLU A 72 -9.49 13.37 -3.64
CA GLU A 72 -10.60 13.88 -2.84
C GLU A 72 -10.52 13.43 -1.37
N GLU A 73 -9.61 12.50 -1.06
CA GLU A 73 -9.45 11.98 0.30
C GLU A 73 -8.91 13.05 1.29
N PRO A 74 -9.33 13.02 2.56
CA PRO A 74 -9.04 14.10 3.52
C PRO A 74 -7.55 14.41 3.70
N TYR A 75 -6.67 13.41 3.70
CA TYR A 75 -5.24 13.63 3.88
C TYR A 75 -4.61 14.36 2.72
N TYR A 76 -4.94 13.98 1.48
CA TYR A 76 -4.46 14.69 0.31
C TYR A 76 -4.98 16.14 0.31
N ARG A 77 -6.27 16.33 0.55
CA ARG A 77 -6.89 17.67 0.57
C ARG A 77 -6.33 18.59 1.63
N ALA A 78 -5.89 18.06 2.77
CA ALA A 78 -5.22 18.79 3.83
C ALA A 78 -3.72 19.00 3.58
N GLY A 79 -3.18 18.45 2.48
CA GLY A 79 -1.77 18.57 2.12
C GLY A 79 -0.85 17.73 3.00
N ALA A 80 -1.27 16.56 3.45
CA ALA A 80 -0.42 15.65 4.24
C ALA A 80 0.66 14.95 3.41
N PHE A 81 0.45 14.82 2.08
CA PHE A 81 1.36 14.10 1.19
C PHE A 81 2.30 15.02 0.42
N GLU A 82 3.55 14.60 0.28
CA GLU A 82 4.53 15.19 -0.65
C GLU A 82 4.27 14.72 -2.09
N SER A 83 3.94 13.44 -2.24
CA SER A 83 3.65 12.81 -3.53
C SER A 83 2.57 11.75 -3.40
N VAL A 84 1.87 11.49 -4.51
CA VAL A 84 0.92 10.39 -4.64
C VAL A 84 1.24 9.63 -5.91
N ASP A 85 1.63 8.37 -5.76
CA ASP A 85 1.83 7.47 -6.88
C ASP A 85 0.55 6.70 -7.17
N ILE A 86 0.19 6.60 -8.45
CA ILE A 86 -0.96 5.83 -8.93
C ILE A 86 -0.51 4.93 -10.07
N TYR A 87 -0.68 3.63 -9.88
CA TYR A 87 -0.40 2.62 -10.90
C TYR A 87 -1.63 1.74 -11.14
N ARG A 88 -1.75 1.21 -12.36
CA ARG A 88 -2.57 0.03 -12.57
C ARG A 88 -1.93 -1.12 -11.82
N PHE A 89 -2.74 -1.86 -11.09
CA PHE A 89 -2.29 -3.03 -10.36
C PHE A 89 -2.85 -4.28 -11.04
N HIS A 90 -2.01 -5.30 -11.18
CA HIS A 90 -2.47 -6.64 -11.56
C HIS A 90 -2.19 -7.58 -10.41
N ASN A 91 -3.22 -7.87 -9.61
CA ASN A 91 -3.13 -8.72 -8.44
C ASN A 91 -2.79 -10.17 -8.85
N ARG A 92 -1.59 -10.62 -8.46
CA ARG A 92 -1.11 -11.99 -8.69
C ARG A 92 -1.44 -12.92 -7.53
N SER A 93 -1.85 -12.40 -6.38
CA SER A 93 -2.25 -13.21 -5.23
C SER A 93 -3.64 -13.82 -5.39
N GLY A 94 -4.52 -13.20 -6.19
CA GLY A 94 -5.92 -13.63 -6.31
C GLY A 94 -6.73 -13.52 -5.01
N ARG A 95 -6.25 -12.69 -4.06
CA ARG A 95 -6.85 -12.48 -2.75
C ARG A 95 -6.73 -11.03 -2.29
N THR A 96 -7.43 -10.71 -1.22
CA THR A 96 -7.36 -9.44 -0.49
C THR A 96 -6.50 -9.59 0.76
N MET A 97 -6.21 -8.47 1.43
CA MET A 97 -5.49 -8.47 2.70
C MET A 97 -6.24 -9.20 3.82
N TRP A 98 -7.58 -9.26 3.76
CA TRP A 98 -8.41 -9.91 4.77
C TRP A 98 -8.41 -11.45 4.65
N ASP A 99 -8.01 -11.97 3.50
CA ASP A 99 -7.88 -13.42 3.26
C ASP A 99 -6.55 -13.97 3.80
N PHE A 100 -5.63 -13.10 4.24
CA PHE A 100 -4.34 -13.51 4.79
C PHE A 100 -4.49 -13.99 6.24
N SER A 101 -4.32 -15.28 6.46
CA SER A 101 -4.44 -15.93 7.78
C SER A 101 -3.15 -16.57 8.30
N ASP A 102 -2.10 -16.61 7.49
CA ASP A 102 -0.88 -17.39 7.76
C ASP A 102 0.20 -16.55 8.46
N ALA A 103 -0.21 -15.69 9.39
CA ALA A 103 0.70 -14.80 10.08
C ALA A 103 1.71 -15.57 10.93
N VAL A 104 2.98 -15.22 10.81
CA VAL A 104 4.07 -15.87 11.57
C VAL A 104 4.39 -15.06 12.81
N ALA A 105 4.54 -15.72 13.96
CA ALA A 105 4.96 -15.06 15.19
C ALA A 105 6.32 -14.36 14.98
N ASP A 106 6.48 -13.18 15.57
CA ASP A 106 7.66 -12.33 15.49
C ASP A 106 8.00 -11.79 14.09
N TYR A 107 7.16 -12.03 13.07
CA TYR A 107 7.31 -11.38 11.78
C TYR A 107 6.67 -9.99 11.78
N HIS A 108 7.26 -9.12 10.99
CA HIS A 108 6.80 -7.77 10.74
C HIS A 108 6.24 -7.66 9.32
N ARG A 109 5.48 -6.60 9.08
CA ARG A 109 4.78 -6.38 7.80
C ARG A 109 5.43 -5.25 7.03
N TYR A 110 5.57 -5.45 5.72
CA TYR A 110 6.25 -4.51 4.86
C TYR A 110 5.47 -4.24 3.59
N LEU A 111 5.58 -3.00 3.10
CA LEU A 111 5.39 -2.67 1.70
C LEU A 111 6.76 -2.76 1.02
N VAL A 112 6.86 -3.58 -0.01
CA VAL A 112 8.06 -3.73 -0.83
C VAL A 112 7.73 -3.38 -2.28
N ILE A 113 8.52 -2.50 -2.89
CA ILE A 113 8.31 -2.01 -4.27
C ILE A 113 9.61 -2.12 -5.03
N THR A 114 9.57 -2.61 -6.27
CA THR A 114 10.74 -2.66 -7.16
C THR A 114 10.37 -2.17 -8.56
N THR A 115 11.32 -1.56 -9.27
CA THR A 115 11.19 -1.26 -10.69
C THR A 115 11.56 -2.45 -11.59
N ASP A 116 12.05 -3.54 -11.00
CA ASP A 116 12.29 -4.79 -11.73
C ASP A 116 10.96 -5.41 -12.17
N THR A 117 10.90 -5.85 -13.42
CA THR A 117 9.69 -6.44 -14.02
C THR A 117 9.80 -7.96 -14.18
N SER A 118 10.87 -8.56 -13.68
CA SER A 118 11.06 -10.01 -13.65
C SER A 118 9.99 -10.64 -12.76
N ALA A 119 9.50 -11.83 -13.11
CA ALA A 119 8.48 -12.49 -12.31
C ALA A 119 9.02 -12.87 -10.92
N ALA A 120 8.45 -12.28 -9.86
CA ALA A 120 8.66 -12.72 -8.49
C ALA A 120 8.22 -14.18 -8.29
N THR A 121 8.95 -14.90 -7.42
CA THR A 121 8.54 -16.25 -6.98
C THR A 121 7.44 -16.10 -5.93
N PRO A 122 6.28 -16.77 -6.08
CA PRO A 122 5.23 -16.73 -5.06
C PRO A 122 5.73 -17.21 -3.70
N SER A 123 5.39 -16.47 -2.65
CA SER A 123 5.73 -16.79 -1.25
C SER A 123 4.46 -16.91 -0.41
N PRO A 124 4.40 -17.86 0.55
CA PRO A 124 3.29 -17.92 1.51
C PRO A 124 3.20 -16.65 2.38
N HIS A 125 4.30 -15.91 2.52
CA HIS A 125 4.36 -14.69 3.32
C HIS A 125 3.89 -13.43 2.58
N PHE A 126 3.53 -13.54 1.29
CA PHE A 126 2.87 -12.42 0.61
C PHE A 126 1.45 -12.27 1.11
N ILE A 127 1.07 -11.08 1.55
CA ILE A 127 -0.32 -10.72 1.86
C ILE A 127 -1.04 -10.49 0.53
N VAL A 128 -0.59 -9.49 -0.22
CA VAL A 128 -1.02 -9.16 -1.59
C VAL A 128 0.22 -8.78 -2.40
N TYR A 129 0.41 -9.32 -3.60
CA TYR A 129 1.49 -8.94 -4.51
C TYR A 129 0.98 -8.87 -5.95
N GLY A 130 1.65 -8.06 -6.76
CA GLY A 130 1.24 -7.87 -8.15
C GLY A 130 2.15 -6.96 -8.95
N ASP A 131 1.83 -6.85 -10.22
CA ASP A 131 2.59 -6.03 -11.16
C ASP A 131 2.10 -4.58 -11.10
N LEU A 132 3.05 -3.64 -11.10
CA LEU A 132 2.77 -2.22 -11.27
C LEU A 132 2.87 -1.87 -12.76
N ARG A 133 1.83 -1.22 -13.29
CA ARG A 133 1.77 -0.80 -14.68
C ARG A 133 1.43 0.69 -14.80
N THR A 134 1.83 1.28 -15.93
CA THR A 134 1.35 2.60 -16.35
C THR A 134 -0.18 2.68 -16.33
N LEU A 135 -0.75 3.88 -16.18
CA LEU A 135 -2.21 4.04 -16.05
C LEU A 135 -2.99 3.52 -17.27
N ASP A 136 -2.41 3.64 -18.46
CA ASP A 136 -2.93 3.06 -19.71
C ASP A 136 -2.87 1.51 -19.76
N GLY A 137 -2.27 0.88 -18.75
CA GLY A 137 -2.12 -0.57 -18.58
C GLY A 137 -1.12 -1.24 -19.52
N GLN A 138 -0.48 -0.49 -20.42
CA GLN A 138 0.31 -1.05 -21.52
C GLN A 138 1.70 -1.51 -21.08
N THR A 139 2.32 -0.79 -20.14
CA THR A 139 3.71 -1.01 -19.76
C THR A 139 3.80 -1.42 -18.30
N GLN A 140 4.45 -2.54 -18.03
CA GLN A 140 4.87 -2.88 -16.67
C GLN A 140 6.08 -2.04 -16.29
N VAL A 141 5.98 -1.37 -15.13
CA VAL A 141 7.00 -0.46 -14.60
C VAL A 141 7.65 -0.98 -13.32
N GLY A 142 7.12 -2.09 -12.77
CA GLY A 142 7.66 -2.70 -11.58
C GLY A 142 6.74 -3.76 -10.97
N GLN A 143 6.97 -4.04 -9.69
CA GLN A 143 6.14 -4.91 -8.86
C GLN A 143 6.01 -4.33 -7.45
N ALA A 144 4.92 -4.67 -6.77
CA ALA A 144 4.73 -4.34 -5.36
C ALA A 144 4.19 -5.55 -4.60
N ALA A 145 4.60 -5.67 -3.34
CA ALA A 145 4.11 -6.67 -2.42
C ALA A 145 3.88 -6.05 -1.04
N LEU A 146 2.71 -6.37 -0.48
CA LEU A 146 2.48 -6.37 0.96
C LEU A 146 2.84 -7.75 1.47
N LEU A 147 3.70 -7.85 2.48
CA LEU A 147 4.22 -9.15 2.92
C LEU A 147 4.62 -9.15 4.40
N GLU A 148 4.82 -10.34 4.94
CA GLU A 148 5.45 -10.57 6.24
C GLU A 148 6.90 -11.07 6.09
N ALA A 149 7.79 -10.59 6.96
CA ALA A 149 9.18 -11.04 7.03
C ALA A 149 9.76 -10.75 8.43
N PRO A 150 10.83 -11.46 8.86
CA PRO A 150 11.45 -11.18 10.16
C PRO A 150 12.24 -9.86 10.18
N THR A 151 12.77 -9.41 9.03
CA THR A 151 13.58 -8.19 8.91
C THR A 151 13.32 -7.50 7.57
N PRO A 152 13.65 -6.20 7.40
CA PRO A 152 13.52 -5.52 6.12
C PRO A 152 14.42 -6.13 5.04
N GLU A 153 15.58 -6.69 5.38
CA GLU A 153 16.45 -7.38 4.41
C GLU A 153 15.82 -8.68 3.92
N ALA A 154 15.17 -9.44 4.82
CA ALA A 154 14.43 -10.62 4.44
C ALA A 154 13.22 -10.27 3.55
N ALA A 155 12.54 -9.15 3.84
CA ALA A 155 11.47 -8.61 2.99
C ALA A 155 11.98 -8.23 1.58
N ALA A 156 13.11 -7.52 1.50
CA ALA A 156 13.73 -7.12 0.24
C ALA A 156 14.03 -8.31 -0.67
N ASN A 157 14.53 -9.40 -0.10
CA ASN A 157 14.92 -10.59 -0.86
C ASN A 157 13.74 -11.37 -1.48
N LEU A 158 12.49 -11.03 -1.14
CA LEU A 158 11.31 -11.68 -1.71
C LEU A 158 10.89 -11.09 -3.06
N LEU A 159 11.36 -9.89 -3.43
CA LEU A 159 11.17 -9.30 -4.75
C LEU A 159 12.50 -9.16 -5.49
N PRO A 160 12.51 -9.24 -6.84
CA PRO A 160 13.72 -9.09 -7.63
C PRO A 160 14.26 -7.66 -7.63
N GLY A 161 15.54 -7.53 -8.00
CA GLY A 161 16.21 -6.24 -8.16
C GLY A 161 16.69 -5.62 -6.85
N THR A 162 16.52 -4.31 -6.72
CA THR A 162 16.88 -3.54 -5.52
C THR A 162 15.64 -2.81 -5.03
N PRO A 163 14.77 -3.48 -4.25
CA PRO A 163 13.50 -2.91 -3.86
C PRO A 163 13.62 -1.83 -2.79
N GLU A 164 12.66 -0.91 -2.79
CA GLU A 164 12.29 -0.06 -1.66
C GLU A 164 11.50 -0.91 -0.65
N VAL A 165 11.80 -0.76 0.64
CA VAL A 165 11.14 -1.50 1.74
C VAL A 165 10.67 -0.51 2.80
N HIS A 166 9.40 -0.59 3.16
CA HIS A 166 8.78 0.27 4.15
C HIS A 166 8.07 -0.58 5.21
N PRO A 167 8.31 -0.35 6.51
CA PRO A 167 7.42 -0.83 7.55
C PRO A 167 5.97 -0.48 7.22
N TRP A 168 5.07 -1.44 7.36
CA TRP A 168 3.66 -1.29 7.02
C TRP A 168 2.79 -2.12 7.97
N THR A 169 1.51 -1.79 8.11
CA THR A 169 0.57 -2.59 8.90
C THR A 169 -0.83 -2.53 8.32
N PHE A 170 -1.69 -3.50 8.66
CA PHE A 170 -3.09 -3.49 8.25
C PHE A 170 -3.80 -2.22 8.73
N GLY A 171 -4.37 -1.46 7.80
CA GLY A 171 -5.15 -0.26 8.07
C GLY A 171 -6.62 -0.54 8.38
N GLY A 172 -7.22 0.37 9.14
CA GLY A 172 -8.64 0.38 9.46
C GLY A 172 -8.91 1.04 10.80
N ARG A 173 -10.19 1.17 11.14
CA ARG A 173 -10.61 1.63 12.47
C ARG A 173 -10.07 0.67 13.54
N ARG A 174 -9.41 1.23 14.55
CA ARG A 174 -8.91 0.53 15.73
C ARG A 174 -9.43 1.23 16.97
#